data_AF-A0A9X8YM56-F1
#
_entry.id   AF-A0A9X8YM56-F1
#
_cell.length_a   1.000
_cell.length_b   1.000
_cell.length_c   1.000
_cell.angle_alpha   90.00
_cell.angle_beta   90.00
_cell.angle_gamma   90.00
#
_symmetry.space_group_name_H-M   'P 1'
#
loop_
_entity.id
_entity.type
_entity.pdbx_description
1 polymer ?
#
loop_
_entity_poly.entity_id
_entity_poly.type
_entity_poly.pdbx_seq_one_letter_code
_entity_poly.pdbx_strand_id
1 'polypeptide(L)'
;GECVITNSRTAEMCKLTENSFRDVNIAFANELSLICAEQGINVWELIRLANRHPRVNILQPGPGVGGHCIAVDPWFIVAQNPQQARLIHTARLVNDGKPLWVVDRVKAAV
;
A
#
# COMPACT_ATOMS: atom_id res chain seq x y z
N GLY A 1 -24.43 -10.99 -5.65
CA GLY A 1 -23.08 -11.33 -6.08
C GLY A 1 -23.10 -12.74 -6.63
N GLU A 2 -22.25 -13.02 -7.62
CA GLU A 2 -22.05 -14.37 -8.16
C GLU A 2 -21.20 -15.20 -7.20
N CYS A 3 -21.52 -16.48 -7.03
CA CYS A 3 -20.73 -17.41 -6.21
C CYS A 3 -19.75 -18.16 -7.12
N VAL A 4 -18.46 -17.86 -7.01
CA VAL A 4 -17.41 -18.47 -7.84
C VAL A 4 -16.83 -19.69 -7.12
N ILE A 5 -16.81 -20.84 -7.79
CA ILE A 5 -16.34 -22.12 -7.23
C ILE A 5 -14.86 -22.33 -7.56
N THR A 6 -14.06 -22.69 -6.55
CA THR A 6 -12.65 -23.08 -6.71
C THR A 6 -12.22 -24.00 -5.55
N ASN A 7 -10.95 -24.44 -5.52
CA ASN A 7 -10.40 -25.23 -4.42
C ASN A 7 -9.99 -24.34 -3.22
N SER A 8 -9.84 -24.95 -2.04
CA SER A 8 -9.53 -24.22 -0.80
C SER A 8 -8.26 -23.38 -0.88
N ARG A 9 -7.16 -23.93 -1.39
CA ARG A 9 -5.87 -23.23 -1.50
C ARG A 9 -5.96 -21.98 -2.37
N THR A 10 -6.66 -22.08 -3.51
CA THR A 10 -6.87 -20.94 -4.40
C THR A 10 -7.77 -19.88 -3.75
N ALA A 11 -8.81 -20.29 -3.02
CA ALA A 11 -9.69 -19.36 -2.31
C ALA A 11 -8.95 -18.58 -1.20
N GLU A 12 -8.12 -19.27 -0.40
CA GLU A 12 -7.31 -18.66 0.66
C GLU A 12 -6.31 -17.65 0.08
N MET A 13 -5.55 -18.06 -0.94
CA MET A 13 -4.56 -17.19 -1.58
C MET A 13 -5.23 -15.99 -2.28
N CYS A 14 -6.42 -16.17 -2.86
CA CYS A 14 -7.20 -15.07 -3.45
C CYS A 14 -7.43 -13.96 -2.42
N LYS A 15 -7.88 -14.32 -1.21
CA LYS A 15 -8.18 -13.34 -0.17
C LYS A 15 -6.95 -12.56 0.29
N LEU A 16 -5.83 -13.26 0.51
CA LEU A 16 -4.57 -12.62 0.88
C LEU A 16 -4.03 -11.72 -0.24
N THR A 17 -4.24 -12.13 -1.50
CA THR A 17 -3.82 -11.37 -2.69
C THR A 17 -4.61 -10.07 -2.85
N GLU A 18 -5.93 -10.07 -2.62
CA GLU A 18 -6.75 -8.86 -2.66
C GLU A 18 -6.22 -7.78 -1.69
N ASN A 19 -5.96 -8.19 -0.45
CA ASN A 19 -5.47 -7.27 0.59
C ASN A 19 -4.04 -6.83 0.34
N SER A 20 -3.17 -7.73 -0.14
CA SER A 20 -1.79 -7.40 -0.50
C SER A 20 -1.69 -6.49 -1.71
N PHE A 21 -2.55 -6.67 -2.72
CA PHE A 21 -2.65 -5.76 -3.86
C PHE A 21 -2.99 -4.35 -3.38
N ARG A 22 -4.00 -4.22 -2.51
CA ARG A 22 -4.39 -2.93 -1.96
C ARG A 22 -3.27 -2.31 -1.13
N ASP A 23 -2.62 -3.09 -0.26
CA ASP A 23 -1.53 -2.63 0.59
C ASP A 23 -0.34 -2.10 -0.22
N VAL A 24 0.11 -2.85 -1.23
CA VAL A 24 1.19 -2.45 -2.14
C VAL A 24 0.86 -1.16 -2.88
N ASN A 25 -0.38 -0.99 -3.34
CA ASN A 25 -0.79 0.24 -4.02
C ASN A 25 -0.89 1.44 -3.06
N ILE A 26 -1.24 1.23 -1.78
CA ILE A 26 -1.16 2.28 -0.76
C ILE A 26 0.30 2.63 -0.47
N ALA A 27 1.19 1.63 -0.38
CA ALA A 27 2.62 1.85 -0.19
C ALA A 27 3.21 2.68 -1.33
N PHE A 28 2.83 2.37 -2.58
CA PHE A 28 3.24 3.16 -3.73
C PHE A 28 2.79 4.62 -3.64
N ALA A 29 1.54 4.88 -3.27
CA ALA A 29 1.04 6.24 -3.04
C ALA A 29 1.78 6.95 -1.89
N ASN A 30 2.02 6.24 -0.80
CA ASN A 30 2.76 6.76 0.35
C ASN A 30 4.20 7.10 -0.02
N GLU A 31 4.91 6.25 -0.76
CA GLU A 31 6.26 6.50 -1.24
C GLU A 31 6.31 7.72 -2.17
N LEU A 32 5.37 7.84 -3.12
CA LEU A 32 5.24 9.04 -3.96
C LEU A 32 5.07 10.31 -3.12
N SER A 33 4.30 10.25 -2.03
CA SER A 33 4.11 11.43 -1.17
C SER A 33 5.38 11.86 -0.43
N LEU A 34 6.31 10.93 -0.15
CA LEU A 34 7.62 11.26 0.43
C LEU A 34 8.48 11.99 -0.62
N ILE A 35 8.59 11.40 -1.81
CA ILE A 35 9.34 11.97 -2.94
C ILE A 35 8.80 13.35 -3.31
N CYS A 36 7.49 13.48 -3.42
CA CYS A 36 6.83 14.75 -3.74
C CYS A 36 7.09 15.82 -2.68
N ALA A 37 7.13 15.46 -1.40
CA ALA A 37 7.43 16.41 -0.33
C ALA A 37 8.88 16.95 -0.42
N GLU A 38 9.85 16.11 -0.79
CA GLU A 38 11.25 16.54 -1.00
C GLU A 38 11.41 17.43 -2.23
N GLN A 39 10.62 17.19 -3.27
CA GLN A 39 10.69 17.90 -4.55
C GLN A 39 9.76 19.13 -4.63
N GLY A 40 8.98 19.41 -3.58
CA GLY A 40 7.99 20.51 -3.59
C GLY A 40 6.83 20.28 -4.55
N ILE A 41 6.50 19.02 -4.87
CA ILE A 41 5.40 18.64 -5.76
C ILE A 41 4.14 18.37 -4.94
N ASN A 42 2.99 18.84 -5.41
CA ASN A 42 1.71 18.46 -4.80
C ASN A 42 1.32 17.03 -5.21
N VAL A 43 1.52 16.07 -4.30
CA VAL A 43 1.22 14.64 -4.54
C VAL A 43 -0.25 14.39 -4.94
N TRP A 44 -1.20 15.15 -4.38
CA TRP A 44 -2.62 14.98 -4.68
C TRP A 44 -2.93 15.39 -6.11
N GLU A 45 -2.31 16.48 -6.58
CA GLU A 45 -2.41 16.90 -7.96
C GLU A 45 -1.73 15.92 -8.91
N LEU A 46 -0.53 15.45 -8.57
CA LEU A 46 0.20 14.44 -9.34
C LEU A 46 -0.65 13.19 -9.54
N ILE A 47 -1.20 12.63 -8.46
CA ILE A 47 -2.05 11.42 -8.49
C ILE A 47 -3.30 11.67 -9.33
N ARG A 48 -3.97 12.82 -9.15
CA ARG A 48 -5.16 13.19 -9.93
C ARG A 48 -4.86 13.25 -11.43
N LEU A 49 -3.71 13.80 -11.82
CA LEU A 49 -3.30 13.90 -13.23
C LEU A 49 -2.89 12.52 -13.79
N ALA A 50 -2.11 11.74 -13.05
CA ALA A 50 -1.68 10.40 -13.45
C ALA A 50 -2.87 9.45 -13.66
N ASN A 51 -3.87 9.51 -12.80
CA ASN A 51 -5.10 8.70 -12.88
C ASN A 51 -6.03 9.09 -14.03
N ARG A 52 -5.71 10.11 -14.85
CA ARG A 52 -6.42 10.34 -16.12
C ARG A 52 -6.10 9.28 -17.17
N HIS A 53 -4.99 8.54 -17.01
CA HIS A 53 -4.65 7.45 -17.91
C HIS A 53 -5.55 6.23 -17.64
N PRO A 54 -6.20 5.63 -18.66
CA PRO A 54 -7.27 4.64 -18.48
C PRO A 54 -6.87 3.33 -17.82
N ARG A 55 -5.56 3.08 -17.66
CA ARG A 55 -5.00 1.88 -17.03
C ARG A 55 -4.27 2.17 -15.72
N VAL A 56 -4.36 3.41 -15.21
CA VAL A 56 -3.68 3.85 -14.00
C VAL A 56 -4.72 4.24 -12.96
N ASN A 57 -4.58 3.67 -11.76
CA ASN A 57 -5.43 3.98 -10.61
C ASN A 57 -4.59 3.94 -9.32
N ILE A 58 -3.77 4.98 -9.13
CA ILE A 58 -2.97 5.18 -7.93
C ILE A 58 -3.92 5.51 -6.77
N LEU A 59 -3.74 4.80 -5.65
CA LEU A 59 -4.53 5.02 -4.44
C LEU A 59 -4.11 6.32 -3.74
N GLN A 60 -4.88 6.73 -2.73
CA GLN A 60 -4.58 7.95 -1.99
C GLN A 60 -3.51 7.67 -0.92
N PRO A 61 -2.50 8.55 -0.76
CA PRO A 61 -1.57 8.47 0.35
C PRO A 61 -2.28 8.79 1.67
N GLY A 62 -1.70 8.34 2.76
CA GLY A 62 -2.24 8.57 4.10
C GLY A 62 -1.16 8.56 5.18
N PRO A 63 -1.55 8.55 6.47
CA PRO A 63 -0.61 8.50 7.58
C PRO A 63 0.01 7.12 7.80
N GLY A 64 -0.40 6.10 7.03
CA GLY A 64 -0.02 4.71 7.18
C GLY A 64 -1.18 3.80 6.79
N VAL A 65 -1.08 2.52 7.12
CA VAL A 65 -2.14 1.53 6.90
C VAL A 65 -2.48 0.85 8.22
N GLY A 66 -3.77 0.75 8.54
CA GLY A 66 -4.27 0.09 9.74
C GLY A 66 -5.45 -0.84 9.45
N GLY A 67 -6.19 -1.20 10.51
CA GLY A 67 -7.31 -2.12 10.44
C GLY A 67 -6.89 -3.59 10.49
N HIS A 68 -7.87 -4.48 10.64
CA HIS A 68 -7.63 -5.88 11.01
C HIS A 68 -7.08 -6.75 9.88
N CYS A 69 -7.33 -6.38 8.62
CA CYS A 69 -6.97 -7.22 7.46
C CYS A 69 -5.74 -6.69 6.71
N ILE A 70 -5.81 -5.47 6.17
CA ILE A 70 -4.77 -4.96 5.26
C ILE A 70 -3.41 -4.82 5.95
N ALA A 71 -3.38 -4.48 7.23
CA ALA A 71 -2.14 -4.36 7.99
C ALA A 71 -1.48 -5.71 8.36
N VAL A 72 -2.22 -6.83 8.25
CA VAL A 72 -1.79 -8.14 8.77
C VAL A 72 -1.67 -9.18 7.64
N ASP A 73 -2.66 -9.26 6.76
CA ASP A 73 -2.75 -10.28 5.71
C ASP A 73 -1.49 -10.39 4.81
N PRO A 74 -0.86 -9.28 4.39
CA PRO A 74 0.37 -9.33 3.61
C PRO A 74 1.51 -10.06 4.32
N TRP A 75 1.57 -9.99 5.66
CA TRP A 75 2.61 -10.66 6.44
C TRP A 75 2.49 -12.18 6.40
N PHE A 76 1.29 -12.76 6.21
CA PHE A 76 1.17 -14.21 6.02
C PHE A 76 1.88 -14.68 4.75
N ILE A 77 1.76 -13.93 3.64
CA ILE A 77 2.46 -14.25 2.39
C ILE A 77 3.98 -14.12 2.57
N VAL A 78 4.42 -13.04 3.23
CA VAL A 78 5.85 -12.79 3.49
C VAL A 78 6.45 -13.86 4.39
N ALA A 79 5.78 -14.22 5.49
CA ALA A 79 6.28 -15.21 6.43
C ALA A 79 6.44 -16.60 5.79
N GLN A 80 5.53 -16.98 4.89
CA GLN A 80 5.62 -18.25 4.17
C GLN A 80 6.62 -18.24 3.02
N ASN A 81 6.89 -17.07 2.41
CA ASN A 81 7.71 -16.95 1.20
C ASN A 81 8.71 -15.77 1.31
N PRO A 82 9.59 -15.74 2.31
CA PRO A 82 10.37 -14.55 2.63
C PRO A 82 11.36 -14.16 1.53
N GLN A 83 11.89 -15.13 0.77
CA GLN A 83 12.81 -14.82 -0.33
C GLN A 83 12.08 -14.31 -1.59
N GLN A 84 10.85 -14.75 -1.82
CA GLN A 84 10.07 -14.41 -3.02
C GLN A 84 9.24 -13.14 -2.81
N ALA A 85 8.65 -12.93 -1.64
CA ALA A 85 7.68 -11.87 -1.34
C ALA A 85 8.31 -10.47 -1.10
N ARG A 86 9.38 -10.14 -1.82
CA ARG A 86 10.18 -8.92 -1.62
C ARG A 86 9.36 -7.64 -1.79
N LEU A 87 8.49 -7.58 -2.79
CA LEU A 87 7.64 -6.41 -3.06
C LEU A 87 6.63 -6.18 -1.93
N ILE A 88 5.93 -7.25 -1.52
CA ILE A 88 4.92 -7.20 -0.46
C ILE A 88 5.57 -6.82 0.87
N HIS A 89 6.74 -7.38 1.17
CA HIS A 89 7.52 -7.01 2.34
C HIS A 89 7.92 -5.53 2.34
N THR A 90 8.46 -5.03 1.22
CA THR A 90 8.87 -3.63 1.09
C THR A 90 7.68 -2.68 1.24
N ALA A 91 6.54 -3.02 0.65
CA ALA A 91 5.31 -2.25 0.81
C ALA A 91 4.90 -2.11 2.28
N ARG A 92 5.03 -3.19 3.06
CA ARG A 92 4.74 -3.14 4.50
C ARG A 92 5.67 -2.22 5.24
N LEU A 93 6.98 -2.29 4.98
CA LEU A 93 7.96 -1.40 5.59
C LEU A 93 7.70 0.08 5.27
N VAL A 94 7.33 0.39 4.02
CA VAL A 94 6.97 1.76 3.61
C VAL A 94 5.74 2.24 4.40
N ASN A 95 4.69 1.41 4.46
CA ASN A 95 3.46 1.77 5.16
C ASN A 95 3.64 1.87 6.68
N ASP A 96 4.46 1.01 7.28
CA ASP A 96 4.75 1.01 8.73
C ASP A 96 5.65 2.18 9.14
N GLY A 97 6.51 2.66 8.22
CA GLY A 97 7.34 3.84 8.43
C GLY A 97 6.59 5.17 8.28
N LYS A 98 5.46 5.19 7.56
CA LYS A 98 4.71 6.41 7.25
C LYS A 98 4.21 7.20 8.47
N PRO A 99 3.72 6.58 9.56
CA PRO A 99 3.32 7.31 10.77
C PRO A 99 4.45 8.13 11.38
N LEU A 100 5.67 7.58 11.44
CA LEU A 100 6.84 8.28 11.97
C LEU A 100 7.15 9.53 11.14
N TRP A 101 7.14 9.39 9.82
CA TRP A 101 7.32 10.53 8.92
C TRP A 101 6.27 11.63 9.13
N VAL A 102 5.01 11.27 9.35
CA VAL A 102 3.95 12.26 9.65
C VAL A 102 4.23 12.98 10.97
N VAL A 103 4.63 12.24 12.02
CA VAL A 103 4.99 12.85 13.31
C VAL A 103 6.12 13.85 13.15
N ASP A 104 7.16 13.51 12.39
CA ASP A 104 8.31 14.40 12.16
C ASP A 104 7.90 15.65 11.36
N ARG A 105 6.97 15.51 10.41
CA ARG A 105 6.41 16.66 9.67
C ARG A 105 5.61 17.59 10.56
N VAL A 106 4.81 17.06 11.48
CA VAL A 106 4.06 17.89 12.44
C VAL A 106 5.01 18.62 13.38
N LYS A 107 6.04 17.93 13.91
CA LYS A 107 7.05 18.56 14.78
C LYS A 107 7.81 19.69 14.10
N ALA A 108 8.10 19.56 12.80
CA ALA A 108 8.80 20.59 12.03
C ALA A 108 7.94 21.81 11.67
N ALA A 109 6.61 21.71 11.83
CA ALA A 109 5.66 22.78 11.52
C ALA A 109 5.28 23.64 12.74
N VAL A 110 5.76 23.26 13.93
CA VAL A 110 5.62 23.98 15.20
C VAL A 110 6.94 24.66 15.52
#